data_AF-U5NFC1-F1
#
_entry.id   AF-U5NFC1-F1
#
_cell.length_a   1.000
_cell.length_b   1.000
_cell.length_c   1.000
_cell.angle_alpha   90.00
_cell.angle_beta   90.00
_cell.angle_gamma   90.00
#
_symmetry.space_group_name_H-M   'P 1'
#
loop_
_entity.id
_entity.type
_entity.pdbx_description
1 polymer ?
#
loop_
_entity_poly.entity_id
_entity_poly.type
_entity_poly.pdbx_seq_one_letter_code
_entity_poly.pdbx_strand_id
1 'polypeptide(L)'
;MKRNFDKWFSSFKANISNYQYYVDFEKVLKNVNDIKIELNILNSLLGTNNFENDFQKIVKKYPETLKCIPILLATRRHEIYISEAEETYLFSFETMNYSVEKYTNFMKQTGLSNIFQKCLINNLLDYVLGVEVGLDFHSRKNRAGLLMEKLEKMQQYLWKKLLII
;
A
#
# COMPACT_ATOMS: atom_id res chain seq x y z
N MET A 1 0.86 43.16 -30.64
CA MET A 1 0.65 43.14 -29.17
C MET A 1 1.86 42.46 -28.53
N LYS A 2 2.58 43.10 -27.60
CA LYS A 2 3.80 42.55 -26.98
C LYS A 2 3.40 41.65 -25.80
N ARG A 3 3.79 40.37 -25.81
CA ARG A 3 3.49 39.43 -24.71
C ARG A 3 4.28 39.85 -23.47
N ASN A 4 3.60 40.02 -22.32
CA ASN A 4 4.25 40.32 -21.04
C ASN A 4 4.29 39.04 -20.20
N PHE A 5 5.44 38.37 -20.20
CA PHE A 5 5.63 37.10 -19.50
C PHE A 5 5.69 37.28 -17.98
N ASP A 6 6.17 38.42 -17.46
CA ASP A 6 6.22 38.68 -16.02
C ASP A 6 4.82 38.72 -15.41
N LYS A 7 3.87 39.34 -16.12
CA LYS A 7 2.45 39.33 -15.74
C LYS A 7 1.82 37.93 -15.84
N TRP A 8 2.32 37.08 -16.72
CA TRP A 8 1.84 35.70 -16.83
C TRP A 8 2.40 34.82 -15.71
N PHE A 9 3.70 34.90 -15.42
CA PHE A 9 4.33 34.17 -14.32
C PHE A 9 3.75 34.56 -12.95
N SER A 10 3.38 35.83 -12.74
CA SER A 10 2.74 36.26 -11.50
C SER A 10 1.35 35.65 -11.25
N SER A 11 0.72 35.07 -12.27
CA SER A 11 -0.56 34.34 -12.13
C SER A 11 -0.39 32.90 -11.63
N PHE A 12 0.83 32.38 -11.57
CA PHE A 12 1.08 31.00 -11.16
C PHE A 12 0.93 30.84 -9.66
N LYS A 13 0.30 29.73 -9.26
CA LYS A 13 0.31 29.34 -7.84
C LYS A 13 1.62 28.64 -7.50
N ALA A 14 2.16 28.94 -6.32
CA ALA A 14 3.34 28.25 -5.79
C ALA A 14 3.07 26.77 -5.48
N ASN A 15 1.84 26.41 -5.10
CA ASN A 15 1.43 25.03 -4.88
C ASN A 15 -0.09 24.85 -5.13
N ILE A 16 -0.49 23.60 -5.29
CA ILE A 16 -1.90 23.18 -5.39
C ILE A 16 -2.32 22.21 -4.28
N SER A 17 -1.37 21.77 -3.46
CA SER A 17 -1.57 20.77 -2.41
C SER A 17 -2.46 21.33 -1.30
N ASN A 18 -3.58 20.67 -1.03
CA ASN A 18 -4.41 20.92 0.15
C ASN A 18 -4.06 19.93 1.28
N TYR A 19 -4.72 20.03 2.44
CA TYR A 19 -4.47 19.11 3.57
C TYR A 19 -4.65 17.62 3.21
N GLN A 20 -5.64 17.32 2.36
CA GLN A 20 -5.95 15.96 1.91
C GLN A 20 -5.01 15.44 0.80
N TYR A 21 -4.07 16.24 0.33
CA TYR A 21 -3.15 15.86 -0.76
C TYR A 21 -2.21 14.71 -0.36
N TYR A 22 -1.76 14.70 0.89
CA TYR A 22 -0.60 13.91 1.30
C TYR A 22 -0.95 12.43 1.50
N VAL A 23 -1.96 12.15 2.32
CA VAL A 23 -2.39 10.80 2.68
C VAL A 23 -3.91 10.80 2.84
N ASP A 24 -4.54 9.78 2.29
CA ASP A 24 -5.95 9.48 2.55
C ASP A 24 -6.05 8.44 3.67
N PHE A 25 -6.17 8.93 4.92
CA PHE A 25 -6.24 8.05 6.09
C PHE A 25 -7.52 7.22 6.15
N GLU A 26 -8.64 7.70 5.61
CA GLU A 26 -9.89 6.93 5.59
C GLU A 26 -9.72 5.68 4.72
N LYS A 27 -9.13 5.83 3.53
CA LYS A 27 -8.78 4.71 2.66
C LYS A 27 -7.78 3.77 3.32
N VAL A 28 -6.73 4.30 3.93
CA VAL A 28 -5.70 3.49 4.62
C VAL A 28 -6.34 2.65 5.73
N LEU A 29 -7.13 3.27 6.61
CA LEU A 29 -7.78 2.58 7.72
C LEU A 29 -8.76 1.52 7.24
N LYS A 30 -9.49 1.80 6.15
CA LYS A 30 -10.36 0.81 5.52
C LYS A 30 -9.57 -0.42 5.07
N ASN A 31 -8.50 -0.22 4.30
CA ASN A 31 -7.67 -1.33 3.80
C ASN A 31 -7.07 -2.19 4.93
N VAL A 32 -6.61 -1.56 6.01
CA VAL A 32 -6.08 -2.28 7.19
C VAL A 32 -7.20 -3.07 7.88
N ASN A 33 -8.39 -2.47 8.03
CA ASN A 33 -9.53 -3.13 8.65
C ASN A 33 -10.02 -4.35 7.86
N ASP A 34 -9.94 -4.31 6.52
CA ASP A 34 -10.38 -5.40 5.64
C ASP A 34 -9.59 -6.72 5.84
N ILE A 35 -8.40 -6.65 6.42
CA ILE A 35 -7.53 -7.82 6.73
C ILE A 35 -7.19 -7.93 8.22
N LYS A 36 -7.91 -7.21 9.08
CA LYS A 36 -7.58 -7.07 10.51
C LYS A 36 -7.60 -8.39 11.28
N ILE A 37 -8.54 -9.27 10.95
CA ILE A 37 -8.68 -10.56 11.66
C ILE A 37 -7.47 -11.42 11.36
N GLU A 38 -7.09 -11.51 10.10
CA GLU A 38 -5.99 -12.32 9.61
C GLU A 38 -4.63 -11.82 10.11
N LEU A 39 -4.43 -10.49 10.13
CA LEU A 39 -3.24 -9.89 10.75
C LEU A 39 -3.15 -10.22 12.25
N ASN A 40 -4.28 -10.21 12.97
CA ASN A 40 -4.27 -10.59 14.39
C ASN A 40 -3.98 -12.07 14.62
N ILE A 41 -4.40 -12.95 13.70
CA ILE A 41 -3.99 -14.37 13.75
C ILE A 41 -2.47 -14.47 13.57
N LEU A 42 -1.92 -13.77 12.56
CA LEU A 42 -0.48 -13.77 12.28
C LEU A 42 0.36 -13.11 13.39
N ASN A 43 -0.21 -12.22 14.22
CA ASN A 43 0.47 -11.68 15.40
C ASN A 43 0.93 -12.79 16.37
N SER A 44 0.27 -13.95 16.39
CA SER A 44 0.70 -15.10 17.20
C SER A 44 2.06 -15.69 16.77
N LEU A 45 2.56 -15.34 15.58
CA LEU A 45 3.88 -15.76 15.09
C LEU A 45 5.02 -14.83 15.58
N LEU A 46 4.70 -13.66 16.13
CA LEU A 46 5.70 -12.72 16.62
C LEU A 46 6.42 -13.31 17.84
N GLY A 47 7.76 -13.33 17.79
CA GLY A 47 8.60 -13.86 18.86
C GLY A 47 8.60 -15.37 18.99
N THR A 48 8.09 -16.09 17.99
CA THR A 48 8.14 -17.55 17.98
C THR A 48 9.55 -18.05 17.68
N ASN A 49 10.02 -19.03 18.48
CA ASN A 49 11.31 -19.69 18.24
C ASN A 49 11.23 -20.73 17.10
N ASN A 50 10.02 -21.21 16.76
CA ASN A 50 9.79 -22.21 15.72
C ASN A 50 8.79 -21.69 14.67
N PHE A 51 9.14 -20.57 14.04
CA PHE A 51 8.31 -19.90 13.03
C PHE A 51 7.82 -20.85 11.93
N GLU A 52 8.67 -21.74 11.40
CA GLU A 52 8.29 -22.61 10.28
C GLU A 52 7.12 -23.54 10.65
N ASN A 53 7.19 -24.21 11.80
CA ASN A 53 6.14 -25.12 12.25
C ASN A 53 4.85 -24.36 12.60
N ASP A 54 4.98 -23.22 13.28
CA ASP A 54 3.82 -22.44 13.73
C ASP A 54 3.12 -21.75 12.56
N PHE A 55 3.88 -21.21 11.60
CA PHE A 55 3.34 -20.68 10.34
C PHE A 55 2.61 -21.78 9.56
N GLN A 56 3.20 -22.97 9.44
CA GLN A 56 2.53 -24.08 8.76
C GLN A 56 1.21 -24.46 9.43
N LYS A 57 1.15 -24.52 10.76
CA LYS A 57 -0.09 -24.80 11.51
C LYS A 57 -1.15 -23.73 11.27
N ILE A 58 -0.76 -22.45 11.34
CA ILE A 58 -1.67 -21.33 11.12
C ILE A 58 -2.24 -21.40 9.71
N VAL A 59 -1.40 -21.51 8.70
CA VAL A 59 -1.85 -21.50 7.30
C VAL A 59 -2.69 -22.75 6.97
N LYS A 60 -2.39 -23.91 7.55
CA LYS A 60 -3.23 -25.11 7.41
C LYS A 60 -4.63 -24.92 8.02
N LYS A 61 -4.73 -24.17 9.12
CA LYS A 61 -5.99 -23.94 9.84
C LYS A 61 -6.77 -22.74 9.31
N TYR A 62 -6.06 -21.70 8.87
CA TYR A 62 -6.54 -20.40 8.43
C TYR A 62 -5.80 -19.99 7.15
N PRO A 63 -6.05 -20.66 6.01
CA PRO A 63 -5.36 -20.38 4.75
C PRO A 63 -5.56 -18.95 4.26
N GLU A 64 -6.66 -18.30 4.62
CA GLU A 64 -6.97 -16.91 4.32
C GLU A 64 -5.93 -15.91 4.86
N THR A 65 -5.14 -16.29 5.86
CA THR A 65 -4.04 -15.47 6.37
C THR A 65 -2.97 -15.17 5.33
N LEU A 66 -2.84 -16.00 4.29
CA LEU A 66 -1.90 -15.77 3.20
C LEU A 66 -2.13 -14.46 2.46
N LYS A 67 -3.36 -13.94 2.41
CA LYS A 67 -3.66 -12.67 1.76
C LYS A 67 -2.94 -11.47 2.39
N CYS A 68 -2.47 -11.62 3.64
CA CYS A 68 -1.70 -10.60 4.33
C CYS A 68 -0.22 -10.57 3.89
N ILE A 69 0.32 -11.65 3.34
CA ILE A 69 1.75 -11.73 3.03
C ILE A 69 2.20 -10.69 1.98
N PRO A 70 1.46 -10.46 0.87
CA PRO A 70 1.82 -9.42 -0.09
C PRO A 70 1.96 -8.03 0.54
N ILE A 71 1.02 -7.64 1.41
CA ILE A 71 1.06 -6.30 2.01
C ILE A 71 2.24 -6.16 2.98
N LEU A 72 2.67 -7.24 3.64
CA LEU A 72 3.89 -7.23 4.46
C LEU A 72 5.17 -7.00 3.63
N LEU A 73 5.11 -7.25 2.32
CA LEU A 73 6.18 -6.94 1.35
C LEU A 73 5.96 -5.60 0.62
N ALA A 74 5.02 -4.77 1.09
CA ALA A 74 4.61 -3.54 0.44
C ALA A 74 4.17 -3.74 -1.03
N THR A 75 3.44 -4.83 -1.30
CA THR A 75 2.78 -5.05 -2.60
C THR A 75 1.30 -5.35 -2.43
N ARG A 76 0.47 -4.83 -3.35
CA ARG A 76 -0.98 -5.11 -3.40
C ARG A 76 -1.36 -6.21 -4.38
N ARG A 77 -0.36 -6.87 -4.97
CA ARG A 77 -0.63 -7.98 -5.91
C ARG A 77 -1.02 -9.23 -5.12
N HIS A 78 -2.06 -9.90 -5.58
CA HIS A 78 -2.44 -11.21 -5.03
C HIS A 78 -1.58 -12.34 -5.58
N GLU A 79 -0.82 -12.07 -6.63
CA GLU A 79 0.09 -13.03 -7.24
C GLU A 79 1.50 -12.48 -7.32
N ILE A 80 2.49 -13.30 -6.99
CA ILE A 80 3.90 -12.93 -7.00
C ILE A 80 4.69 -13.96 -7.79
N TYR A 81 5.37 -13.49 -8.83
CA TYR A 81 6.34 -14.29 -9.57
C TYR A 81 7.65 -14.38 -8.80
N ILE A 82 8.18 -15.60 -8.71
CA ILE A 82 9.50 -15.90 -8.16
C ILE A 82 10.26 -16.72 -9.19
N SER A 83 11.40 -16.22 -9.65
CA SER A 83 12.30 -16.95 -10.53
C SER A 83 13.45 -17.51 -9.70
N GLU A 84 13.63 -18.83 -9.70
CA GLU A 84 14.66 -19.54 -8.96
C GLU A 84 15.39 -20.48 -9.92
N ALA A 85 16.68 -20.20 -10.16
CA ALA A 85 17.50 -20.88 -11.16
C ALA A 85 16.83 -20.92 -12.56
N GLU A 86 16.36 -22.10 -12.99
CA GLU A 86 15.72 -22.33 -14.29
C GLU A 86 14.18 -22.40 -14.20
N GLU A 87 13.61 -22.32 -12.99
CA GLU A 87 12.17 -22.43 -12.78
C GLU A 87 11.54 -21.07 -12.43
N THR A 88 10.30 -20.88 -12.85
CA THR A 88 9.49 -19.72 -12.47
C THR A 88 8.21 -20.19 -11.80
N TYR A 89 7.96 -19.68 -10.60
CA TYR A 89 6.79 -19.96 -9.80
C TYR A 89 5.89 -18.73 -9.76
N LEU A 90 4.57 -18.95 -9.81
CA LEU A 90 3.57 -17.92 -9.61
C LEU A 90 2.80 -18.23 -8.34
N PHE A 91 3.17 -17.62 -7.23
CA PHE A 91 2.48 -17.82 -5.96
C PHE A 91 1.19 -17.01 -5.93
N SER A 92 0.06 -17.65 -5.65
CA SER A 92 -1.20 -16.96 -5.36
C SER A 92 -1.41 -16.84 -3.85
N PHE A 93 -1.74 -15.65 -3.37
CA PHE A 93 -2.02 -15.35 -1.96
C PHE A 93 -3.51 -15.17 -1.70
N GLU A 94 -4.34 -15.22 -2.73
CA GLU A 94 -5.79 -15.26 -2.63
C GLU A 94 -6.29 -16.70 -2.51
N THR A 95 -5.75 -17.61 -3.33
CA THR A 95 -6.01 -19.05 -3.24
C THR A 95 -4.69 -19.80 -3.20
N MET A 96 -4.45 -20.57 -2.14
CA MET A 96 -3.22 -21.35 -1.99
C MET A 96 -3.06 -22.32 -3.17
N ASN A 97 -1.98 -22.17 -3.96
CA ASN A 97 -1.72 -22.98 -5.15
C ASN A 97 -0.49 -23.89 -5.04
N TYR A 98 0.29 -23.75 -3.96
CA TYR A 98 1.43 -24.61 -3.63
C TYR A 98 1.33 -25.17 -2.21
N SER A 99 2.21 -26.12 -1.88
CA SER A 99 2.28 -26.67 -0.53
C SER A 99 2.62 -25.59 0.50
N VAL A 100 2.14 -25.78 1.73
CA VAL A 100 2.43 -24.86 2.85
C VAL A 100 3.94 -24.74 3.08
N GLU A 101 4.70 -25.80 2.81
CA GLU A 101 6.17 -25.80 2.86
C GLU A 101 6.80 -24.84 1.84
N LYS A 102 6.28 -24.78 0.60
CA LYS A 102 6.69 -23.81 -0.42
C LYS A 102 6.42 -22.37 0.04
N TYR A 103 5.27 -22.09 0.64
CA TYR A 103 4.99 -20.77 1.24
C TYR A 103 5.89 -20.48 2.45
N THR A 104 6.20 -21.48 3.25
CA THR A 104 7.13 -21.33 4.39
C THR A 104 8.53 -20.96 3.89
N ASN A 105 9.00 -21.62 2.81
CA ASN A 105 10.25 -21.25 2.17
C ASN A 105 10.18 -19.84 1.56
N PHE A 106 9.06 -19.45 0.94
CA PHE A 106 8.86 -18.07 0.48
C PHE A 106 9.05 -17.05 1.62
N MET A 107 8.44 -17.29 2.80
CA MET A 107 8.62 -16.43 3.98
C MET A 107 10.07 -16.39 4.48
N LYS A 108 10.82 -17.47 4.28
CA LYS A 108 12.25 -17.56 4.62
C LYS A 108 13.12 -16.77 3.66
N GLN A 109 12.98 -17.02 2.35
CA GLN A 109 13.78 -16.41 1.30
C GLN A 109 13.54 -14.90 1.18
N THR A 110 12.32 -14.43 1.42
CA THR A 110 12.00 -12.99 1.45
C THR A 110 12.52 -12.28 2.70
N GLY A 111 12.98 -13.02 3.71
CA GLY A 111 13.40 -12.47 5.00
C GLY A 111 12.26 -12.09 5.94
N LEU A 112 10.99 -12.28 5.55
CA LEU A 112 9.83 -11.99 6.42
C LEU A 112 9.90 -12.78 7.71
N SER A 113 10.21 -14.07 7.66
CA SER A 113 10.37 -14.93 8.85
C SER A 113 11.28 -14.31 9.92
N ASN A 114 12.37 -13.65 9.52
CA ASN A 114 13.29 -12.97 10.44
C ASN A 114 12.62 -11.80 11.16
N ILE A 115 11.72 -11.07 10.50
CA ILE A 115 10.99 -9.94 11.10
C ILE A 115 10.10 -10.44 12.23
N PHE A 116 9.41 -11.57 12.01
CA PHE A 116 8.58 -12.22 13.01
C PHE A 116 9.38 -12.76 14.19
N GLN A 117 10.45 -13.52 13.91
CA GLN A 117 11.26 -14.20 14.93
C GLN A 117 12.03 -13.22 15.82
N LYS A 118 12.60 -12.16 15.24
CA LYS A 118 13.44 -11.20 15.98
C LYS A 118 12.62 -10.18 16.78
N CYS A 119 11.28 -10.30 16.80
CA CYS A 119 10.37 -9.30 17.38
C CYS A 119 10.70 -7.87 16.93
N LEU A 120 11.09 -7.66 15.66
CA LEU A 120 11.34 -6.31 15.16
C LEU A 120 10.05 -5.48 15.13
N ILE A 121 8.91 -6.16 15.18
CA ILE A 121 7.58 -5.59 15.17
C ILE A 121 6.80 -6.23 16.32
N ASN A 122 6.09 -5.42 17.09
CA ASN A 122 5.25 -5.88 18.20
C ASN A 122 3.78 -6.09 17.79
N ASN A 123 3.36 -5.49 16.67
CA ASN A 123 2.00 -5.58 16.15
C ASN A 123 1.99 -5.38 14.63
N LEU A 124 1.50 -6.39 13.91
CA LEU A 124 1.36 -6.34 12.46
C LEU A 124 0.36 -5.28 11.98
N LEU A 125 -0.67 -4.95 12.78
CA LEU A 125 -1.62 -3.89 12.39
C LEU A 125 -0.93 -2.54 12.26
N ASP A 126 -0.07 -2.20 13.22
CA ASP A 126 0.65 -0.93 13.22
C ASP A 126 1.69 -0.88 12.09
N TYR A 127 2.34 -2.02 11.83
CA TYR A 127 3.25 -2.14 10.69
C TYR A 127 2.52 -1.95 9.36
N VAL A 128 1.43 -2.69 9.13
CA VAL A 128 0.65 -2.60 7.88
C VAL A 128 0.01 -1.22 7.72
N LEU A 129 -0.39 -0.56 8.80
CA LEU A 129 -0.83 0.84 8.76
C LEU A 129 0.27 1.73 8.16
N GLY A 130 1.51 1.61 8.64
CA GLY A 130 2.65 2.33 8.09
C GLY A 130 2.93 2.01 6.62
N VAL A 131 2.84 0.73 6.24
CA VAL A 131 3.01 0.29 4.84
C VAL A 131 1.92 0.86 3.93
N GLU A 132 0.65 0.82 4.34
CA GLU A 132 -0.47 1.36 3.57
C GLU A 132 -0.35 2.89 3.38
N VAL A 133 0.09 3.62 4.41
CA VAL A 133 0.43 5.05 4.29
C VAL A 133 1.54 5.27 3.26
N GLY A 134 2.59 4.45 3.28
CA GLY A 134 3.66 4.50 2.29
C GLY A 134 3.16 4.23 0.86
N LEU A 135 2.32 3.21 0.69
CA LEU A 135 1.76 2.84 -0.59
C LEU A 135 0.74 3.85 -1.13
N ASP A 136 0.08 4.62 -0.27
CA ASP A 136 -0.80 5.71 -0.68
C ASP A 136 -0.06 6.88 -1.36
N PHE A 137 1.29 6.88 -1.35
CA PHE A 137 2.09 7.79 -2.18
C PHE A 137 1.68 7.75 -3.66
N HIS A 138 1.35 6.57 -4.19
CA HIS A 138 0.93 6.41 -5.58
C HIS A 138 -0.38 7.16 -5.87
N SER A 139 -1.30 7.20 -4.91
CA SER A 139 -2.57 7.94 -5.00
C SER A 139 -2.36 9.46 -5.09
N ARG A 140 -1.20 9.99 -4.65
CA ARG A 140 -0.91 11.45 -4.70
C ARG A 140 -0.96 11.99 -6.13
N LYS A 141 -0.57 11.20 -7.13
CA LYS A 141 -0.66 11.59 -8.55
C LYS A 141 -2.11 11.86 -8.96
N ASN A 142 -3.03 10.99 -8.54
CA ASN A 142 -4.45 11.15 -8.84
C ASN A 142 -5.05 12.37 -8.11
N ARG A 143 -4.64 12.59 -6.84
CA ARG A 143 -5.05 13.78 -6.08
C ARG A 143 -4.52 15.07 -6.70
N ALA A 144 -3.28 15.09 -7.19
CA ALA A 144 -2.71 16.23 -7.90
C ALA A 144 -3.54 16.58 -9.14
N GLY A 145 -3.93 15.58 -9.93
CA GLY A 145 -4.80 15.77 -11.10
C GLY A 145 -6.15 16.39 -10.74
N LEU A 146 -6.82 15.84 -9.72
CA LEU A 146 -8.10 16.37 -9.22
C LEU A 146 -7.98 17.82 -8.73
N LEU A 147 -6.88 18.16 -8.07
CA LEU A 147 -6.62 19.52 -7.60
C LEU A 147 -6.38 20.49 -8.75
N MET A 148 -5.69 20.07 -9.82
CA MET A 148 -5.52 20.86 -11.04
C MET A 148 -6.86 21.11 -11.75
N GLU A 149 -7.67 20.07 -11.91
CA GLU A 149 -8.99 20.20 -12.55
C GLU A 149 -9.90 21.16 -11.77
N LYS A 150 -9.92 21.06 -10.43
CA LYS A 150 -10.68 21.98 -9.57
C LYS A 150 -10.17 23.42 -9.71
N LEU A 151 -8.86 23.62 -9.78
CA LEU A 151 -8.26 24.94 -9.93
C LEU A 151 -8.63 25.57 -11.27
N GLU A 152 -8.57 24.79 -12.37
CA GLU A 152 -8.96 25.26 -13.70
C GLU A 152 -10.44 25.67 -13.73
N LYS A 153 -11.34 24.82 -13.23
CA LYS A 153 -12.78 25.12 -13.15
C LYS A 153 -13.08 26.38 -12.32
N MET A 154 -12.39 26.53 -11.18
CA MET A 154 -12.52 27.73 -10.34
C MET A 154 -12.06 28.98 -11.08
N GLN A 155 -10.94 28.93 -11.80
CA GLN A 155 -10.48 30.06 -12.61
C GLN A 155 -11.50 30.40 -13.70
N GLN A 156 -11.95 29.42 -14.50
CA GLN A 156 -12.96 29.65 -15.52
C GLN A 156 -14.24 30.31 -14.96
N TYR A 157 -14.70 29.87 -13.79
CA TYR A 157 -15.84 30.49 -13.10
C TYR A 157 -15.58 31.96 -12.72
N LEU A 158 -14.42 32.27 -12.14
CA LEU A 158 -14.04 33.65 -11.79
C LEU A 158 -13.94 34.54 -13.03
N TRP A 159 -13.34 34.05 -14.12
CA TRP A 159 -13.26 34.76 -15.40
C TRP A 159 -14.65 35.07 -15.97
N LYS A 160 -15.57 34.10 -15.97
CA LYS A 160 -16.96 34.31 -16.41
C LYS A 160 -17.67 35.38 -15.57
N LYS A 161 -17.47 35.38 -14.25
CA LYS A 161 -18.08 36.37 -13.34
C LYS A 161 -17.55 37.79 -13.57
N LEU A 162 -16.28 37.93 -13.91
CA LEU A 162 -15.64 39.21 -14.24
C LEU A 162 -16.05 39.76 -15.63
N LEU A 163 -16.53 38.91 -16.54
CA LEU A 163 -16.99 39.30 -17.88
C LEU A 163 -18.48 39.69 -17.94
N ILE A 164 -19.24 39.47 -16.85
CA ILE A 164 -20.69 39.78 -16.74
C ILE A 164 -20.92 41.13 -16.01
N ILE A 165 -19.85 41.81 -15.59
CA ILE A 165 -19.85 43.19 -15.05
C ILE A 165 -19.14 44.07 -16.08
#